data_AF-A0A0Q6QW10-F1
#
_entry.id   AF-A0A0Q6QW10-F1
#
_cell.length_a   1.000
_cell.length_b   1.000
_cell.length_c   1.000
_cell.angle_alpha   90.00
_cell.angle_beta   90.00
_cell.angle_gamma   90.00
#
_symmetry.space_group_name_H-M   'P 1'
#
loop_
_entity.id
_entity.type
_entity.pdbx_description
1 polymer ?
#
loop_
_entity_poly.entity_id
_entity_poly.type
_entity_poly.pdbx_seq_one_letter_code
_entity_poly.pdbx_strand_id
1 'polypeptide(L)' 'MSTWRHERTVRVPGRWSQDSYPGATMKYYVPQHDEPRLCVIAVSIDKNVISKIKTLEDNAVPGANSLCQSAFGL' A
#
# COMPACT_ATOMS: atom_id res chain seq x y z
N MET A 1 -4.00 17.77 -15.02
CA MET A 1 -3.70 16.45 -14.42
C MET A 1 -3.93 16.59 -12.92
N SER A 2 -4.79 15.75 -12.35
CA SER A 2 -5.17 15.82 -10.94
C SER A 2 -4.68 14.58 -10.22
N THR A 3 -4.15 14.76 -9.02
CA THR A 3 -3.66 13.66 -8.19
C THR A 3 -4.75 13.21 -7.23
N TRP A 4 -4.99 11.91 -7.15
CA TRP A 4 -5.96 11.29 -6.25
C TRP A 4 -5.23 10.31 -5.34
N ARG A 5 -5.64 10.28 -4.07
CA ARG A 5 -5.11 9.38 -3.06
C ARG A 5 -6.23 8.52 -2.50
N HIS A 6 -5.99 7.23 -2.40
CA HIS A 6 -6.87 6.29 -1.72
C HIS A 6 -6.11 5.63 -0.57
N GLU A 7 -6.75 5.55 0.58
CA GLU A 7 -6.20 4.93 1.78
C GLU A 7 -7.13 3.82 2.25
N ARG A 8 -6.55 2.67 2.58
CA ARG A 8 -7.26 1.49 3.05
C ARG A 8 -6.50 0.87 4.21
N THR A 9 -7.21 0.61 5.30
CA THR A 9 -6.71 -0.20 6.40
C THR A 9 -6.65 -1.66 5.97
N VAL A 10 -5.47 -2.28 6.05
CA VAL A 10 -5.28 -3.70 5.73
C VAL A 10 -4.77 -4.44 6.95
N ARG A 11 -5.24 -5.69 7.08
CA ARG A 11 -4.78 -6.58 8.13
C ARG A 11 -3.48 -7.24 7.70
N VAL A 12 -2.38 -6.88 8.33
CA VAL A 12 -1.07 -7.45 8.04
C VAL A 12 -0.92 -8.75 8.85
N PRO A 13 -0.65 -9.91 8.22
CA PRO A 13 -0.39 -11.13 8.96
C PRO A 13 0.84 -10.93 9.86
N GLY A 14 0.82 -11.54 11.05
CA GLY A 14 1.93 -11.43 11.98
C GLY A 14 3.25 -11.88 11.36
N ARG A 15 4.37 -11.32 11.82
CA ARG A 15 5.70 -11.57 11.26
C ARG A 15 6.73 -11.77 12.37
N TRP A 16 7.79 -12.51 12.06
CA TRP A 16 8.97 -12.54 12.90
C TRP A 16 9.81 -11.30 12.64
N SER A 17 10.31 -10.68 13.71
CA SER A 17 11.22 -9.53 13.66
C SER A 17 12.49 -9.83 14.44
N GLN A 18 13.54 -9.09 14.15
CA GLN A 18 14.86 -9.28 14.74
C GLN A 18 15.52 -7.92 14.97
N ASP A 19 15.90 -7.65 16.21
CA ASP A 19 16.71 -6.49 16.59
C ASP A 19 18.12 -6.96 16.98
N SER A 20 19.12 -6.18 16.57
CA SER A 20 20.53 -6.43 16.90
C SER A 20 21.03 -5.36 17.87
N TYR A 21 21.55 -5.81 19.00
CA TYR A 21 22.21 -4.99 20.01
C TYR A 21 23.69 -5.39 20.11
N PRO A 22 24.59 -4.55 20.64
CA PRO A 22 26.00 -4.91 20.79
C PRO A 22 26.16 -6.21 21.59
N GLY A 23 26.61 -7.28 20.92
CA GLY A 23 26.82 -8.60 21.53
C GLY A 23 25.60 -9.52 21.63
N ALA A 24 24.40 -9.11 21.17
CA ALA A 24 23.21 -9.94 21.25
C ALA A 24 22.20 -9.67 20.11
N THR A 25 21.46 -10.70 19.74
CA THR A 25 20.37 -10.62 18.76
C THR A 25 19.08 -11.09 19.42
N MET A 26 18.04 -10.26 19.39
CA MET A 26 16.73 -10.61 19.90
C MET A 26 15.78 -10.89 18.74
N LYS A 27 15.16 -12.07 18.72
CA LYS A 27 14.10 -12.43 17.78
C LYS A 27 12.76 -12.48 18.51
N TYR A 28 11.74 -11.83 17.98
CA TYR A 28 10.40 -11.81 18.58
C TYR A 28 9.30 -11.84 17.51
N TYR A 29 8.15 -12.40 17.88
CA TYR A 29 6.98 -12.46 17.01
C TYR A 29 6.16 -11.18 17.15
N VAL A 30 5.87 -10.52 16.04
CA VAL A 30 4.98 -9.36 15.96
C VAL A 30 3.60 -9.87 15.56
N PRO A 31 2.60 -9.82 16.46
CA PRO A 31 1.25 -10.32 16.19
C PRO A 31 0.56 -9.50 15.10
N GLN A 32 -0.57 -10.05 14.63
CA GLN A 32 -1.41 -9.41 13.63
C GLN A 32 -1.87 -8.03 14.08
N HIS A 33 -1.72 -7.04 13.20
CA HIS A 33 -2.19 -5.67 13.41
C HIS A 33 -2.76 -5.12 12.11
N ASP A 34 -3.60 -4.11 12.24
CA ASP A 34 -4.17 -3.38 11.12
C ASP A 34 -3.26 -2.17 10.82
N GLU A 35 -2.88 -1.97 9.55
CA GLU A 35 -2.00 -0.90 9.11
C GLU A 35 -2.67 -0.10 7.97
N PRO A 36 -2.65 1.25 8.01
CA PRO A 36 -3.11 2.06 6.89
C PRO A 36 -2.13 1.92 5.73
N ARG A 37 -2.64 1.49 4.57
CA ARG A 37 -1.89 1.48 3.30
C ARG A 37 -2.50 2.49 2.36
N LEU A 38 -1.64 3.15 1.61
CA LEU A 38 -2.02 4.21 0.69
C LEU A 38 -1.64 3.86 -0.74
N CYS A 39 -2.40 4.42 -1.68
CA CYS A 39 -2.05 4.39 -3.07
C CYS A 39 -2.41 5.73 -3.70
N VAL A 40 -1.58 6.16 -4.66
CA VAL A 40 -1.66 7.49 -5.25
C VAL A 40 -1.63 7.33 -6.76
N ILE A 41 -2.61 7.93 -7.42
CA ILE A 41 -2.72 7.94 -8.88
C ILE A 41 -2.79 9.38 -9.37
N ALA A 42 -2.35 9.58 -10.61
CA ALA A 42 -2.60 10.80 -11.34
C ALA A 42 -3.56 10.51 -12.49
N VAL A 43 -4.66 11.26 -12.51
CA VAL A 43 -5.71 11.16 -13.52
C VAL A 43 -5.66 12.40 -14.40
N SER A 44 -5.59 12.19 -15.71
CA SER A 44 -5.82 13.25 -16.70
C SER A 44 -7.26 13.14 -17.19
N ILE A 45 -7.97 14.26 -17.18
CA ILE A 45 -9.33 14.36 -17.69
C ILE A 45 -9.28 15.26 -18.91
N ASP A 46 -9.86 14.82 -20.02
CA ASP A 46 -10.09 15.63 -21.21
C ASP A 46 -11.57 15.55 -21.59
N LYS A 47 -12.21 16.71 -21.81
CA LYS A 47 -13.65 16.81 -22.11
C LYS A 47 -14.54 15.98 -21.16
N ASN A 48 -14.28 16.04 -19.86
CA ASN A 48 -14.98 15.27 -18.82
C ASN A 48 -14.81 13.73 -18.89
N VAL A 49 -13.92 13.23 -19.73
CA VAL A 49 -13.58 11.80 -19.82
C VAL A 49 -12.18 11.58 -19.26
N ILE A 50 -11.98 10.49 -18.53
CA ILE A 50 -10.64 10.08 -18.08
C ILE A 50 -9.81 9.69 -19.32
N SER A 51 -8.79 10.48 -19.63
CA SER A 51 -7.92 10.27 -20.80
C SER A 51 -6.64 9.49 -20.46
N LYS A 52 -6.19 9.54 -19.21
CA LYS A 52 -5.03 8.79 -18.75
C LYS A 52 -5.08 8.56 -17.24
N ILE A 53 -4.71 7.38 -16.79
CA ILE A 53 -4.41 7.10 -15.39
C ILE A 53 -2.96 6.63 -15.28
N LYS A 54 -2.22 7.18 -14.32
CA LYS A 54 -0.85 6.77 -14.00
C LYS A 54 -0.75 6.53 -12.51
N THR A 55 -0.32 5.34 -12.12
CA THR A 55 0.05 5.05 -10.73
C THR A 55 1.32 5.82 -10.38
N LEU A 56 1.26 6.62 -9.31
CA LEU A 56 2.39 7.36 -8.76
C LEU A 56 3.03 6.64 -7.58
N GLU A 57 2.22 6.00 -6.74
CA GLU A 57 2.66 5.20 -5.60
C GLU A 57 1.65 4.08 -5.35
N ASP A 58 2.13 2.88 -5.08
CA ASP A 58 1.27 1.72 -4.88
C ASP A 58 1.85 0.78 -3.84
N ASN A 59 0.97 0.32 -2.94
CA ASN A 59 1.31 -0.66 -1.94
C ASN A 59 0.65 -2.00 -2.30
N ALA A 60 1.41 -3.08 -2.24
CA ALA A 60 0.85 -4.43 -2.38
C ALA A 60 0.19 -4.85 -1.06
N VAL A 61 -0.98 -5.48 -1.15
CA VAL A 61 -1.66 -6.04 0.02
C VAL A 61 -1.40 -7.54 0.10
N PRO A 62 -1.04 -8.10 1.27
CA PRO A 62 -0.89 -9.54 1.43
C PRO A 62 -2.18 -10.27 1.02
N GLY A 63 -2.09 -11.13 0.01
CA GLY A 63 -3.23 -11.90 -0.51
C GLY A 63 -4.06 -11.22 -1.61
N ALA A 64 -3.67 -10.04 -2.10
CA ALA A 64 -4.31 -9.40 -3.26
C ALA A 64 -3.27 -8.80 -4.23
N ASN A 65 -3.74 -8.45 -5.44
CA ASN A 65 -3.02 -7.58 -6.36
C ASN A 65 -2.94 -6.15 -5.80
N SER A 66 -2.29 -5.25 -6.54
CA SER A 66 -1.99 -3.88 -6.11
C SER A 66 -3.19 -3.12 -5.53
N LEU A 67 -2.94 -2.22 -4.57
CA LEU A 67 -3.99 -1.42 -3.92
C LEU A 67 -4.60 -0.41 -4.91
N CYS A 68 -3.78 0.19 -5.78
CA CYS A 68 -4.28 1.03 -6.89
C CYS A 68 -5.18 0.26 -7.86
N GLN A 69 -4.79 -0.94 -8.28
CA GLN A 69 -5.60 -1.76 -9.20
C GLN A 69 -6.96 -2.09 -8.59
N SER A 70 -6.97 -2.48 -7.32
CA SER A 70 -8.21 -2.83 -6.61
C SER A 70 -9.15 -1.62 -6.43
N ALA A 71 -8.61 -0.43 -6.18
CA ALA A 71 -9.40 0.76 -5.89
C ALA A 71 -9.89 1.50 -7.16
N PHE A 72 -9.10 1.47 -8.23
CA PHE A 72 -9.34 2.29 -9.43
C PHE A 72 -9.49 1.48 -10.73
N GLY A 73 -9.44 0.15 -10.67
CA GLY A 73 -9.63 -0.71 -11.83
C GLY A 73 -8.49 -0.65 -12.86
N LEU A 74 -7.25 -0.54 -12.38
CA LEU A 74 -6.02 -0.46 -13.20
C LEU A 74 -5.46 -1.82 -13.63
#